data_AF-A0A1G2W2R6-F1
#
_entry.id   AF-A0A1G2W2R6-F1
#
_cell.length_a   1.000
_cell.length_b   1.000
_cell.length_c   1.000
_cell.angle_alpha   90.00
_cell.angle_beta   90.00
_cell.angle_gamma   90.00
#
_symmetry.space_group_name_H-M   'P 1'
#
loop_
_entity.id
_entity.type
_entity.pdbx_description
1 polymer ?
#
loop_
_entity_poly.entity_id
_entity_poly.type
_entity_poly.pdbx_seq_one_letter_code
_entity_poly.pdbx_strand_id
1 'polypeptide(L)'
;MSTMSLDRRGFLAAASALAIAVPTSSLAAARDAYANSPYRKITDAEWRKRLPAASYRILRHEDTERPGSSPLLKEKRKGTFACLGCGLPLFSSTTKYESGTGWPSFYRALPGALATKTDHKIGVPRTEYHCAQCLGHQGHVFDDGPRPTGLRYCNNGFALKFVPA
;
A
#
# COMPACT_ATOMS: atom_id res chain seq x y z
N MET A 1 68.06 -30.11 29.73
CA MET A 1 67.54 -29.91 31.11
C MET A 1 66.64 -28.69 31.10
N SER A 2 65.64 -28.69 31.98
CA SER A 2 64.66 -27.62 32.23
C SER A 2 63.35 -27.70 31.43
N THR A 3 62.48 -28.55 31.95
CA THR A 3 61.02 -28.37 31.94
C THR A 3 60.66 -27.02 32.57
N MET A 4 59.83 -26.23 31.90
CA MET A 4 59.10 -25.13 32.55
C MET A 4 57.61 -25.41 32.47
N SER A 5 57.09 -25.75 33.65
CA SER A 5 55.67 -25.73 34.01
C SER A 5 55.11 -24.33 33.77
N LEU A 6 53.92 -24.24 33.18
CA LEU A 6 53.11 -23.02 33.25
C LEU A 6 51.72 -23.36 33.73
N ASP A 7 51.40 -22.63 34.79
CA ASP A 7 50.41 -22.85 35.81
C ASP A 7 48.99 -22.50 35.32
N ARG A 8 48.02 -23.33 35.71
CA ARG A 8 46.59 -23.09 35.48
C ARG A 8 46.07 -22.09 36.51
N ARG A 9 46.58 -20.85 36.51
CA ARG A 9 46.09 -19.75 37.35
C ARG A 9 46.71 -18.42 36.91
N GLY A 10 46.24 -17.95 35.75
CA GLY A 10 46.54 -16.61 35.22
C GLY A 10 45.24 -15.96 34.76
N PHE A 11 44.38 -15.66 35.72
CA PHE A 11 43.19 -14.86 35.54
C PHE A 11 43.62 -13.42 35.17
N LEU A 12 42.91 -12.83 34.21
CA LEU A 12 42.71 -11.39 33.94
C LEU A 12 43.34 -10.80 32.67
N ALA A 13 42.44 -10.09 31.96
CA ALA A 13 42.64 -8.89 31.15
C ALA A 13 43.14 -9.07 29.70
N ALA A 14 42.18 -9.14 28.76
CA ALA A 14 42.09 -8.22 27.62
C ALA A 14 40.83 -8.56 26.78
N ALA A 15 39.66 -8.04 27.18
CA ALA A 15 38.51 -7.97 26.29
C ALA A 15 38.71 -6.78 25.36
N SER A 16 39.39 -7.02 24.23
CA SER A 16 39.49 -6.04 23.14
C SER A 16 38.13 -5.88 22.50
N ALA A 17 37.41 -4.82 22.86
CA ALA A 17 36.16 -4.44 22.22
C ALA A 17 36.42 -4.05 20.76
N LEU A 18 36.14 -4.98 19.83
CA LEU A 18 36.09 -4.69 18.41
C LEU A 18 34.77 -3.93 18.14
N ALA A 19 34.80 -2.62 18.28
CA ALA A 19 33.70 -1.77 17.82
C ALA A 19 33.69 -1.78 16.29
N ILE A 20 32.98 -2.74 15.70
CA ILE A 20 32.65 -2.70 14.28
C ILE A 20 31.66 -1.54 14.12
N ALA A 21 32.17 -0.42 13.62
CA ALA A 21 31.33 0.68 13.13
C ALA A 21 30.54 0.15 11.93
N VAL A 22 29.31 -0.30 12.18
CA VAL A 22 28.35 -0.57 11.12
C VAL A 22 28.00 0.78 10.50
N PRO A 23 28.26 1.02 9.20
CA PRO A 23 27.77 2.23 8.57
C PRO A 23 26.24 2.13 8.61
N THR A 24 25.62 3.02 9.36
CA THR A 24 24.17 3.18 9.38
C THR A 24 23.75 3.57 7.96
N SER A 25 23.37 2.57 7.18
CA SER A 25 22.70 2.73 5.91
C SER A 25 21.42 3.50 6.18
N SER A 26 21.47 4.82 6.04
CA SER A 26 20.28 5.62 5.88
C SER A 26 19.63 5.19 4.56
N LEU A 27 18.74 4.20 4.64
CA LEU A 27 17.58 4.18 3.76
C LEU A 27 16.92 5.55 3.95
N ALA A 28 17.23 6.49 3.06
CA ALA A 28 16.36 7.62 2.87
C ALA A 28 15.02 7.02 2.46
N ALA A 29 14.10 6.91 3.42
CA ALA A 29 12.71 6.63 3.13
C ALA A 29 12.32 7.54 1.97
N ALA A 30 11.92 6.96 0.84
CA ALA A 30 11.57 7.72 -0.35
C ALA A 30 10.62 8.83 0.09
N ARG A 31 11.03 10.10 -0.13
CA ARG A 31 10.23 11.25 0.29
C ARG A 31 8.83 11.09 -0.30
N ASP A 32 7.80 11.16 0.55
CA ASP A 32 6.41 11.11 0.12
C ASP A 32 6.17 12.22 -0.92
N ALA A 33 6.06 11.81 -2.19
CA ALA A 33 5.92 12.72 -3.33
C ALA A 33 4.67 13.62 -3.23
N TYR A 34 3.71 13.26 -2.38
CA TYR A 34 2.46 13.97 -2.18
C TYR A 34 2.30 14.58 -0.80
N ALA A 35 3.39 14.72 -0.02
CA ALA A 35 3.34 15.27 1.34
C ALA A 35 2.59 16.62 1.41
N ASN A 36 2.78 17.49 0.41
CA ASN A 36 2.16 18.81 0.31
C ASN A 36 0.90 18.86 -0.56
N SER A 37 0.31 17.71 -0.88
CA SER A 37 -0.87 17.62 -1.75
C SER A 37 -2.03 18.47 -1.21
N PRO A 38 -2.63 19.36 -2.00
CA PRO A 38 -3.76 20.18 -1.56
C PRO A 38 -4.99 19.33 -1.21
N TYR A 39 -5.11 18.12 -1.79
CA TYR A 39 -6.19 17.19 -1.46
C TYR A 39 -6.13 16.68 -0.01
N ARG A 40 -4.95 16.71 0.64
CA ARG A 40 -4.80 16.34 2.05
C ARG A 40 -5.23 17.44 3.02
N LYS A 41 -5.44 18.66 2.52
CA LYS A 41 -5.92 19.82 3.31
C LYS A 41 -7.44 20.00 3.25
N ILE A 42 -8.13 19.25 2.38
CA ILE A 42 -9.58 19.29 2.26
C ILE A 42 -10.20 18.62 3.49
N THR A 43 -11.12 19.32 4.14
CA THR A 43 -11.83 18.83 5.33
C THR A 43 -12.81 17.72 4.99
N ASP A 44 -13.18 16.90 5.98
CA ASP A 44 -14.18 15.85 5.82
C ASP A 44 -15.54 16.41 5.33
N ALA A 45 -15.97 17.54 5.88
CA ALA A 45 -17.20 18.23 5.45
C ALA A 45 -17.16 18.69 3.99
N GLU A 46 -16.00 19.15 3.51
CA GLU A 46 -15.82 19.49 2.09
C GLU A 46 -15.79 18.24 1.21
N TRP A 47 -15.16 17.15 1.66
CA TRP A 47 -15.20 15.88 0.96
C TRP A 47 -16.63 15.34 0.83
N ARG A 48 -17.44 15.48 1.88
CA ARG A 48 -18.86 15.11 1.87
C ARG A 48 -19.67 15.87 0.83
N LYS A 49 -19.31 17.12 0.54
CA LYS A 49 -19.95 17.94 -0.52
C LYS A 49 -19.45 17.59 -1.92
N ARG A 50 -18.19 17.17 -2.05
CA ARG A 50 -17.52 16.89 -3.34
C ARG A 50 -17.82 15.49 -3.89
N LEU A 51 -18.10 14.52 -3.03
CA LEU A 51 -18.18 13.11 -3.40
C LEU A 51 -19.61 12.58 -3.38
N PRO A 52 -19.98 11.66 -4.29
CA PRO A 52 -21.17 10.84 -4.13
C PRO A 52 -21.16 10.11 -2.77
N ALA A 53 -22.33 9.90 -2.17
CA ALA A 53 -22.43 9.40 -0.80
C ALA A 53 -21.71 8.06 -0.57
N ALA A 54 -21.82 7.10 -1.50
CA ALA A 54 -21.13 5.81 -1.39
C ALA A 54 -19.60 5.99 -1.48
N SER A 55 -19.14 6.77 -2.45
CA SER A 55 -17.72 7.09 -2.63
C SER A 55 -17.13 7.84 -1.46
N TYR A 56 -17.89 8.75 -0.84
CA TYR A 56 -17.48 9.45 0.38
C TYR A 56 -17.24 8.47 1.53
N ARG A 57 -18.20 7.56 1.80
CA ARG A 57 -18.05 6.55 2.85
C ARG A 57 -16.84 5.64 2.59
N ILE A 58 -16.67 5.18 1.36
CA ILE A 58 -15.54 4.32 0.99
C ILE A 58 -14.22 5.07 1.13
N LEU A 59 -14.06 6.20 0.42
CA LEU A 59 -12.78 6.92 0.34
C LEU A 59 -12.36 7.55 1.68
N ARG A 60 -13.31 7.95 2.54
CA ARG A 60 -13.02 8.74 3.75
C ARG A 60 -13.29 8.02 5.06
N HIS A 61 -14.23 7.08 5.05
CA HIS A 61 -14.65 6.33 6.23
C HIS A 61 -14.34 4.84 6.11
N GLU A 62 -13.53 4.45 5.11
CA GLU A 62 -13.02 3.09 4.90
C GLU A 62 -14.15 2.04 4.83
N ASP A 63 -15.29 2.45 4.27
CA ASP A 63 -16.41 1.57 3.95
C ASP A 63 -16.05 0.64 2.78
N THR A 64 -16.79 -0.46 2.65
CA THR A 64 -16.61 -1.42 1.55
C THR A 64 -17.94 -1.63 0.83
N GLU A 65 -17.96 -1.43 -0.48
CA GLU A 65 -19.16 -1.66 -1.29
C GLU A 65 -19.54 -3.14 -1.32
N ARG A 66 -20.82 -3.44 -1.57
CA ARG A 66 -21.28 -4.83 -1.72
C ARG A 66 -20.63 -5.48 -2.96
N PRO A 67 -20.32 -6.79 -2.91
CA PRO A 67 -19.78 -7.48 -4.08
C PRO A 67 -20.75 -7.38 -5.27
N GLY A 68 -20.21 -7.11 -6.46
CA GLY A 68 -20.99 -7.00 -7.70
C GLY A 68 -21.70 -5.68 -7.91
N SER A 69 -21.62 -4.71 -6.98
CA SER A 69 -22.42 -3.48 -7.06
C SER A 69 -21.87 -2.45 -8.05
N SER A 70 -20.56 -2.40 -8.27
CA SER A 70 -19.97 -1.38 -9.14
C SER A 70 -19.98 -1.80 -10.61
N PRO A 71 -20.38 -0.91 -11.55
CA PRO A 71 -20.27 -1.18 -12.98
C PRO A 71 -18.80 -1.37 -13.43
N LEU A 72 -17.84 -0.79 -12.69
CA LEU A 72 -16.41 -0.93 -12.99
C LEU A 72 -15.87 -2.34 -12.77
N LEU A 73 -16.63 -3.21 -12.08
CA LEU A 73 -16.34 -4.63 -12.03
C LEU A 73 -16.25 -5.22 -13.45
N LYS A 74 -17.19 -4.87 -14.31
CA LYS A 74 -17.32 -5.42 -15.68
C LYS A 74 -16.63 -4.55 -16.74
N GLU A 75 -15.97 -3.47 -16.35
CA GLU A 75 -15.25 -2.59 -17.29
C GLU A 75 -14.04 -3.32 -17.89
N LYS A 76 -13.95 -3.32 -19.22
CA LYS A 76 -12.93 -4.03 -20.01
C LYS A 76 -12.30 -3.18 -21.11
N ARG A 77 -12.79 -1.95 -21.32
CA ARG A 77 -12.23 -1.03 -22.31
C ARG A 77 -10.78 -0.69 -21.97
N LYS A 78 -10.03 -0.26 -22.98
CA LYS A 78 -8.69 0.29 -22.79
C LYS A 78 -8.78 1.66 -22.13
N GLY A 79 -7.99 1.88 -21.09
CA GLY A 79 -8.01 3.14 -20.35
C GLY A 79 -7.33 3.05 -18.99
N THR A 80 -7.63 4.02 -18.15
CA THR A 80 -7.02 4.19 -16.83
C THR A 80 -8.10 4.25 -15.75
N PHE A 81 -7.87 3.54 -14.65
CA PHE A 81 -8.67 3.66 -13.43
C PHE A 81 -7.97 4.65 -12.49
N ALA A 82 -8.63 5.77 -12.25
CA ALA A 82 -8.13 6.85 -11.42
C ALA A 82 -8.92 6.93 -10.10
N CYS A 83 -8.29 7.47 -9.06
CA CYS A 83 -8.94 7.76 -7.80
C CYS A 83 -10.10 8.72 -8.06
N LEU A 84 -11.33 8.33 -7.68
CA LEU A 84 -12.50 9.19 -7.84
C LEU A 84 -12.36 10.49 -7.02
N GLY A 85 -11.64 10.43 -5.90
CA GLY A 85 -11.45 11.57 -5.01
C GLY A 85 -10.58 12.71 -5.55
N CYS A 86 -9.44 12.39 -6.16
CA CYS A 86 -8.49 13.41 -6.61
C CYS A 86 -8.11 13.31 -8.09
N GLY A 87 -8.51 12.25 -8.77
CA GLY A 87 -8.17 12.04 -10.17
C GLY A 87 -6.80 11.42 -10.44
N LEU A 88 -6.00 11.10 -9.41
CA LEU A 88 -4.72 10.42 -9.59
C LEU A 88 -4.91 9.08 -10.33
N PRO A 89 -4.20 8.83 -11.44
CA PRO A 89 -4.14 7.50 -12.07
C PRO A 89 -3.63 6.45 -11.09
N LEU A 90 -4.39 5.37 -10.89
CA LEU A 90 -4.02 4.29 -9.96
C LEU A 90 -3.66 3.01 -10.70
N PHE A 91 -4.44 2.63 -11.71
CA PHE A 91 -4.25 1.37 -12.44
C PHE A 91 -4.46 1.54 -13.94
N SER A 92 -3.72 0.77 -14.73
CA SER A 92 -3.98 0.60 -16.16
C SER A 92 -5.02 -0.50 -16.37
N SER A 93 -5.90 -0.36 -17.36
CA SER A 93 -6.81 -1.45 -17.77
C SER A 93 -6.06 -2.72 -18.17
N THR A 94 -4.78 -2.63 -18.54
CA THR A 94 -3.92 -3.79 -18.89
C THR A 94 -3.56 -4.66 -17.68
N THR A 95 -3.70 -4.12 -16.47
CA THR A 95 -3.43 -4.86 -15.23
C THR A 95 -4.70 -5.38 -14.56
N LYS A 96 -5.88 -5.00 -15.08
CA LYS A 96 -7.18 -5.49 -14.61
C LYS A 96 -7.39 -6.94 -15.05
N TYR A 97 -7.97 -7.75 -14.17
CA TYR A 97 -8.36 -9.13 -14.48
C TYR A 97 -9.61 -9.54 -13.69
N GLU A 98 -10.21 -10.66 -14.08
CA GLU A 98 -11.39 -11.23 -13.41
C GLU A 98 -10.93 -12.19 -12.30
N SER A 99 -11.00 -11.74 -11.04
CA SER A 99 -10.62 -12.54 -9.87
C SER A 99 -11.74 -13.41 -9.31
N GLY A 100 -13.00 -13.14 -9.70
CA GLY A 100 -14.18 -13.78 -9.12
C GLY A 100 -14.59 -13.26 -7.74
N THR A 101 -13.91 -12.25 -7.19
CA THR A 101 -14.16 -11.77 -5.82
C THR A 101 -15.42 -10.92 -5.69
N GLY A 102 -15.91 -10.34 -6.79
CA GLY A 102 -17.00 -9.37 -6.79
C GLY A 102 -16.56 -7.90 -6.79
N TRP A 103 -15.26 -7.62 -6.79
CA TRP A 103 -14.72 -6.25 -6.88
C TRP A 103 -13.67 -6.14 -8.00
N PRO A 104 -13.52 -4.96 -8.65
CA PRO A 104 -12.42 -4.68 -9.57
C PRO A 104 -11.08 -5.14 -9.01
N SER A 105 -10.36 -5.96 -9.77
CA SER A 105 -9.09 -6.55 -9.34
C SER A 105 -7.99 -6.24 -10.34
N PHE A 106 -6.83 -5.83 -9.83
CA PHE A 106 -5.66 -5.50 -10.62
C PHE A 106 -4.44 -6.24 -10.08
N TYR A 107 -3.51 -6.67 -10.94
CA TYR A 107 -2.30 -7.33 -10.46
C TYR A 107 -1.13 -6.37 -10.20
N ARG A 108 -1.24 -5.11 -10.67
CA ARG A 108 -0.18 -4.10 -10.56
C ARG A 108 -0.76 -2.69 -10.61
N ALA A 109 -0.36 -1.86 -9.65
CA ALA A 109 -0.63 -0.43 -9.61
C ALA A 109 0.37 0.37 -10.47
N LEU A 110 0.01 1.61 -10.80
CA LEU A 110 0.93 2.57 -11.39
C LEU A 110 1.98 2.99 -10.33
N PRO A 111 3.26 3.18 -10.72
CA PRO A 111 4.33 3.52 -9.78
C PRO A 111 4.01 4.78 -8.96
N GLY A 112 4.19 4.70 -7.65
CA GLY A 112 3.97 5.82 -6.72
C GLY A 112 2.51 6.22 -6.52
N ALA A 113 1.53 5.51 -7.11
CA ALA A 113 0.12 5.90 -7.03
C ALA A 113 -0.53 5.53 -5.67
N LEU A 114 0.02 4.54 -4.97
CA LEU A 114 -0.56 3.96 -3.76
C LEU A 114 0.44 4.01 -2.59
N ALA A 115 -0.10 4.14 -1.39
CA ALA A 115 0.57 3.85 -0.13
C ALA A 115 -0.25 2.80 0.63
N THR A 116 0.38 2.12 1.60
CA THR A 116 -0.24 1.03 2.36
C THR A 116 -0.20 1.27 3.85
N LYS A 117 -1.12 0.64 4.58
CA LYS A 117 -1.07 0.53 6.05
C LYS A 117 -1.67 -0.80 6.50
N THR A 118 -1.36 -1.20 7.72
CA THR A 118 -1.94 -2.40 8.32
C THR A 118 -3.36 -2.10 8.82
N ASP A 119 -4.30 -3.01 8.52
CA ASP A 119 -5.69 -2.96 8.95
C ASP A 119 -6.04 -4.21 9.78
N HIS A 120 -6.61 -3.99 10.97
CA HIS A 120 -6.98 -5.04 11.93
C HIS A 120 -8.50 -5.17 12.14
N LYS A 121 -9.34 -4.50 11.35
CA LYS A 121 -10.80 -4.43 11.59
C LYS A 121 -11.53 -5.77 11.68
N ILE A 122 -10.96 -6.85 11.13
CA ILE A 122 -11.57 -8.19 11.11
C ILE A 122 -10.82 -9.21 11.98
N GLY A 123 -9.98 -8.77 12.92
CA GLY A 123 -9.26 -9.63 13.86
C GLY A 123 -7.99 -10.28 13.29
N VAL A 124 -7.79 -10.23 11.97
CA VAL A 124 -6.53 -10.62 11.31
C VAL A 124 -5.91 -9.42 10.57
N PRO A 125 -4.57 -9.30 10.53
CA PRO A 125 -3.92 -8.22 9.82
C PRO A 125 -4.15 -8.35 8.31
N ARG A 126 -4.56 -7.27 7.69
CA ARG A 126 -4.65 -7.10 6.24
C ARG A 126 -3.84 -5.90 5.81
N THR A 127 -3.41 -5.87 4.55
CA THR A 127 -2.73 -4.71 3.98
C THR A 127 -3.75 -3.85 3.23
N GLU A 128 -4.19 -2.77 3.88
CA GLU A 128 -4.99 -1.73 3.25
C GLU A 128 -4.08 -0.92 2.32
N TYR A 129 -4.64 -0.48 1.19
CA TYR A 129 -4.00 0.52 0.35
C TYR A 129 -4.94 1.68 0.06
N HIS A 130 -4.35 2.87 -0.02
CA HIS A 130 -5.02 4.13 -0.27
C HIS A 130 -4.29 4.91 -1.36
N CYS A 131 -5.01 5.88 -1.95
CA CYS A 131 -4.43 6.79 -2.93
C CYS A 131 -3.31 7.62 -2.27
N ALA A 132 -2.10 7.57 -2.82
CA ALA A 132 -0.96 8.28 -2.26
C ALA A 132 -1.17 9.81 -2.25
N GLN A 133 -1.93 10.36 -3.21
CA GLN A 133 -2.13 11.81 -3.29
C GLN A 133 -3.15 12.37 -2.30
N CYS A 134 -4.29 11.70 -2.12
CA CYS A 134 -5.40 12.22 -1.31
C CYS A 134 -5.75 11.37 -0.08
N LEU A 135 -4.98 10.31 0.18
CA LEU A 135 -5.17 9.36 1.28
C LEU A 135 -6.54 8.68 1.29
N GLY A 136 -7.25 8.70 0.14
CA GLY A 136 -8.56 8.08 0.03
C GLY A 136 -8.45 6.56 -0.02
N HIS A 137 -9.11 5.86 0.90
CA HIS A 137 -9.16 4.41 0.96
C HIS A 137 -9.63 3.81 -0.37
N GLN A 138 -8.95 2.75 -0.82
CA GLN A 138 -9.27 2.10 -2.09
C GLN A 138 -9.68 0.64 -1.90
N GLY A 139 -8.94 -0.11 -1.09
CA GLY A 139 -9.21 -1.52 -0.82
C GLY A 139 -8.02 -2.20 -0.15
N HIS A 140 -7.82 -3.48 -0.46
CA HIS A 140 -6.78 -4.31 0.15
C HIS A 140 -5.99 -5.08 -0.90
N VAL A 141 -4.70 -5.27 -0.62
CA VAL A 141 -3.80 -6.07 -1.45
C VAL A 141 -3.57 -7.44 -0.81
N PHE A 142 -3.55 -8.47 -1.65
CA PHE A 142 -3.41 -9.88 -1.28
C PHE A 142 -2.33 -10.56 -2.13
N ASP A 143 -1.72 -11.62 -1.62
CA ASP A 143 -0.66 -12.39 -2.31
C ASP A 143 -1.21 -13.60 -3.12
N ASP A 144 -2.46 -13.50 -3.58
CA ASP A 144 -3.17 -14.54 -4.34
C ASP A 144 -3.50 -14.10 -5.78
N GLY A 145 -2.69 -13.17 -6.31
CA GLY A 145 -2.84 -12.65 -7.67
C GLY A 145 -2.16 -13.52 -8.74
N PRO A 146 -2.42 -13.20 -10.03
CA PRO A 146 -1.75 -13.88 -11.13
C PRO A 146 -0.29 -13.46 -11.27
N ARG A 147 0.48 -14.25 -12.03
CA ARG A 147 1.76 -13.79 -12.59
C ARG A 147 1.56 -12.50 -13.41
N PRO A 148 2.55 -11.60 -13.46
CA PRO A 148 3.93 -11.76 -12.98
C PRO A 148 4.16 -11.33 -11.52
N THR A 149 3.21 -10.66 -10.88
CA THR A 149 3.43 -10.07 -9.55
C THR A 149 3.02 -10.99 -8.40
N GLY A 150 2.06 -11.90 -8.61
CA GLY A 150 1.44 -12.66 -7.52
C GLY A 150 0.52 -11.81 -6.64
N LEU A 151 0.33 -10.53 -6.95
CA LEU A 151 -0.46 -9.60 -6.13
C LEU A 151 -1.86 -9.40 -6.70
N ARG A 152 -2.85 -9.27 -5.83
CA ARG A 152 -4.22 -8.86 -6.17
C ARG A 152 -4.58 -7.60 -5.39
N TYR A 153 -4.68 -6.49 -6.10
CA TYR A 153 -5.26 -5.25 -5.61
C TYR A 153 -6.77 -5.31 -5.80
N CYS A 154 -7.50 -5.61 -4.72
CA CYS A 154 -8.96 -5.72 -4.71
C CYS A 154 -9.56 -4.36 -4.34
N ASN A 155 -10.11 -3.66 -5.33
CA ASN A 155 -10.50 -2.25 -5.20
C ASN A 155 -12.01 -2.09 -5.10
N ASN A 156 -12.48 -1.23 -4.22
CA ASN A 156 -13.86 -0.72 -4.32
C ASN A 156 -14.05 0.00 -5.66
N GLY A 157 -15.04 -0.39 -6.45
CA GLY A 157 -15.31 0.26 -7.73
C GLY A 157 -15.87 1.67 -7.57
N PHE A 158 -16.67 1.96 -6.55
CA PHE A 158 -17.13 3.32 -6.23
C PHE A 158 -16.02 4.24 -5.68
N ALA A 159 -14.81 3.72 -5.44
CA ALA A 159 -13.62 4.53 -5.17
C ALA A 159 -12.88 4.97 -6.45
N LEU A 160 -13.26 4.42 -7.61
CA LEU A 160 -12.60 4.63 -8.89
C LEU A 160 -13.47 5.43 -9.85
N LYS A 161 -12.81 6.10 -10.80
CA LYS A 161 -13.38 6.53 -12.07
C LYS A 161 -12.58 5.91 -13.21
N PHE A 162 -13.24 5.61 -14.33
CA PHE A 162 -12.58 5.11 -15.53
C PHE A 162 -12.44 6.22 -16.57
N VAL A 163 -11.24 6.35 -17.13
CA VAL A 163 -10.92 7.28 -18.22
C VAL A 163 -10.53 6.44 -19.44
N PRO A 164 -11.39 6.37 -20.48
CA PRO A 164 -11.06 5.69 -21.73
C PRO A 164 -9.80 6.26 -22.38
N ALA A 165 -9.03 5.41 -23.06
CA ALA A 165 -7.87 5.80 -23.87
C ALA A 165 -8.27 6.37 -25.23
#